data_AF-A0A6M8V629-F1
#
_entry.id   AF-A0A6M8V629-F1
#
_cell.length_a   1.000
_cell.length_b   1.000
_cell.length_c   1.000
_cell.angle_alpha   90.00
_cell.angle_beta   90.00
_cell.angle_gamma   90.00
#
_symmetry.space_group_name_H-M   'P 1'
#
loop_
_entity.id
_entity.type
_entity.pdbx_description
1 polymer ?
#
loop_
_entity_poly.entity_id
_entity_poly.type
_entity_poly.pdbx_seq_one_letter_code
_entity_poly.pdbx_strand_id
1 'polypeptide(L)'
;MKKYKYIIIVIILLSTFANIICQQEPRPETKAYILDKLQNGDYYHRSAVIGDATNMYIIPEVVPILEQTLHQQGRTLAYRYLRALAKYNSPNFTSLAHWFINSVDTLQVENVSFETALEMKVYVTDKLMDRGDFSTVQYVFDLVEEKKPETFIGAANMLNKIIENVPQWEAELKAELIRLTYLNDYFESYDAIYSLTKYYSSETIPILVFVFANSPYRPEKALALDSLIKYGYPEIEGLMRIRLIPDSSMTTAIAERLLEYYPSPYNYKFISNNFDQISISRKLTINFLLQGFTPSPPDTLMSKSDMIEDLISLIDTVYNYTWLGDLTFSNELKNILTTAKTNLQNGDSLACRVQVKTFQDLVDNVYKDSLNSDPRFVTIEGWKFLYWNAQYILDRLPEPQANPNLLVNLKNSLGNQIPASNVMYYESATSGWKDAVNNGDGTFTVITTKPTVSIRMFYEYANQTVHNVTAQNNTYTFTTVNAAVELRNSSGNLMPAPSGDQGTVQYYADAWRSFGTTSNGVAYKELLPINYSFRMTYEYIPNDKQQDISTNSTVTFTTVLCTLKVTNANNQPLAGASTKYYSTAWRDIGLTNSEGIITKELLPKNLSFRASYGNATKDKQQDIGVNSLVEIQLNVP
;
A
#
# COMPACT_ATOMS: atom_id res chain seq x y z
N MET A 1 -3.67 -18.71 9.17
CA MET A 1 -5.16 -18.65 9.23
C MET A 1 -5.93 -19.88 8.72
N LYS A 2 -5.42 -20.74 7.82
CA LYS A 2 -6.21 -21.89 7.30
C LYS A 2 -6.18 -23.19 8.12
N LYS A 3 -5.21 -23.38 9.03
CA LYS A 3 -5.13 -24.60 9.89
C LYS A 3 -5.99 -24.54 11.17
N TYR A 4 -6.38 -23.36 11.64
CA TYR A 4 -7.20 -23.19 12.85
C TYR A 4 -8.71 -23.35 12.61
N LYS A 5 -9.19 -23.17 11.37
CA LYS A 5 -10.60 -23.43 11.03
C LYS A 5 -10.97 -24.91 11.13
N TYR A 6 -10.05 -25.83 10.87
CA TYR A 6 -10.33 -27.26 10.93
C TYR A 6 -10.41 -27.81 12.35
N ILE A 7 -9.65 -27.27 13.30
CA ILE A 7 -9.68 -27.71 14.72
C ILE A 7 -10.92 -27.16 15.43
N ILE A 8 -11.35 -25.93 15.11
CA ILE A 8 -12.58 -25.35 15.66
C ILE A 8 -13.83 -26.03 15.07
N ILE A 9 -13.81 -26.40 13.78
CA ILE A 9 -14.91 -27.18 13.17
C ILE A 9 -14.98 -28.59 13.75
N VAL A 10 -13.85 -29.23 14.05
CA VAL A 10 -13.83 -30.57 14.67
C VAL A 10 -14.23 -30.53 16.16
N ILE A 11 -13.92 -29.47 16.91
CA ILE A 11 -14.36 -29.31 18.31
C ILE A 11 -15.83 -28.86 18.41
N ILE A 12 -16.33 -28.06 17.47
CA ILE A 12 -17.77 -27.74 17.36
C ILE A 12 -18.58 -28.95 16.86
N LEU A 13 -17.99 -29.80 16.00
CA LEU A 13 -18.56 -31.11 15.66
C LEU A 13 -18.52 -32.05 16.87
N LEU A 14 -17.43 -32.12 17.64
CA LEU A 14 -17.38 -32.97 18.85
C LEU A 14 -18.26 -32.47 20.01
N SER A 15 -18.52 -31.17 20.14
CA SER A 15 -19.44 -30.63 21.16
C SER A 15 -20.92 -30.70 20.75
N THR A 16 -21.22 -30.70 19.45
CA THR A 16 -22.55 -31.05 18.94
C THR A 16 -22.79 -32.57 18.93
N PHE A 17 -21.73 -33.39 18.85
CA PHE A 17 -21.83 -34.85 18.98
C PHE A 17 -21.85 -35.35 20.44
N ALA A 18 -21.29 -34.62 21.41
CA ALA A 18 -21.30 -35.04 22.81
C ALA A 18 -22.67 -34.87 23.50
N ASN A 19 -23.57 -34.05 22.95
CA ASN A 19 -24.96 -33.90 23.44
C ASN A 19 -25.99 -34.68 22.61
N ILE A 20 -25.56 -35.37 21.55
CA ILE A 20 -26.35 -36.44 20.96
C ILE A 20 -25.94 -37.71 21.70
N ILE A 21 -26.54 -37.94 22.86
CA ILE A 21 -26.85 -39.32 23.23
C ILE A 21 -27.59 -39.86 22.01
N CYS A 22 -26.97 -40.80 21.31
CA CYS A 22 -27.48 -41.38 20.08
C CYS A 22 -28.79 -42.11 20.43
N GLN A 23 -29.91 -41.39 20.43
CA GLN A 23 -31.21 -41.97 20.67
C GLN A 23 -31.51 -42.88 19.50
N GLN A 24 -31.73 -44.16 19.80
CA GLN A 24 -31.91 -45.17 18.77
C GLN A 24 -33.40 -45.29 18.45
N GLU A 25 -33.72 -45.73 17.23
CA GLU A 25 -35.04 -46.28 16.98
C GLU A 25 -35.17 -47.59 17.78
N PRO A 26 -36.17 -47.72 18.67
CA PRO A 26 -36.35 -48.93 19.45
C PRO A 26 -36.80 -50.07 18.55
N ARG A 27 -36.48 -51.31 18.94
CA ARG A 27 -37.07 -52.49 18.31
C ARG A 27 -38.60 -52.48 18.48
N PRO A 28 -39.37 -53.06 17.54
CA PRO A 28 -40.84 -53.06 17.60
C PRO A 28 -41.41 -53.55 18.93
N GLU A 29 -40.82 -54.60 19.52
CA GLU A 29 -41.20 -55.15 20.82
C GLU A 29 -40.96 -54.17 21.97
N THR A 30 -39.84 -53.44 21.95
CA THR A 30 -39.50 -52.42 22.95
C THR A 30 -40.44 -51.22 22.83
N LYS A 31 -40.72 -50.78 21.59
CA LYS A 31 -41.68 -49.71 21.32
C LYS A 31 -43.08 -50.07 21.83
N ALA A 32 -43.56 -51.27 21.50
CA ALA A 32 -44.87 -51.75 21.95
C ALA A 32 -44.96 -51.85 23.48
N TYR A 33 -43.91 -52.34 24.14
CA TYR A 33 -43.83 -52.40 25.60
C TYR A 33 -43.91 -51.01 26.23
N ILE A 34 -43.16 -50.02 25.72
CA ILE A 34 -43.17 -48.65 26.23
C ILE A 34 -44.57 -48.03 26.11
N LEU A 35 -45.23 -48.17 24.94
CA LEU A 35 -46.57 -47.63 24.72
C LEU A 35 -47.62 -48.30 25.63
N ASP A 36 -47.59 -49.62 25.79
CA ASP A 36 -48.47 -50.35 26.71
C ASP A 36 -48.28 -49.89 28.16
N LYS A 37 -47.03 -49.80 28.63
CA LYS A 37 -46.76 -49.43 30.02
C LYS A 37 -47.06 -47.96 30.33
N LEU A 38 -46.96 -47.06 29.36
CA LEU A 38 -47.44 -45.68 29.54
C LEU A 38 -48.96 -45.62 29.72
N GLN A 39 -49.73 -46.45 29.00
CA GLN A 39 -51.20 -46.46 29.09
C GLN A 39 -51.72 -47.24 30.30
N ASN A 40 -51.20 -48.46 30.50
CA ASN A 40 -51.80 -49.47 31.37
C ASN A 40 -50.91 -49.85 32.57
N GLY A 41 -49.66 -49.38 32.62
CA GLY A 41 -48.73 -49.67 33.71
C GLY A 41 -49.11 -48.98 35.01
N ASP A 42 -48.60 -49.48 36.13
CA ASP A 42 -48.60 -48.76 37.41
C ASP A 42 -47.60 -47.59 37.40
N TYR A 43 -47.51 -46.85 38.50
CA TYR A 43 -46.57 -45.74 38.65
C TYR A 43 -45.12 -46.13 38.30
N TYR A 44 -44.62 -47.27 38.81
CA TYR A 44 -43.23 -47.68 38.60
C TYR A 44 -42.96 -48.04 37.15
N HIS A 45 -43.90 -48.74 36.50
CA HIS A 45 -43.81 -49.04 35.08
C HIS A 45 -43.79 -47.77 34.24
N ARG A 46 -44.76 -46.85 34.44
CA ARG A 46 -44.85 -45.57 33.71
C ARG A 46 -43.59 -44.73 33.91
N SER A 47 -43.14 -44.63 35.15
CA SER A 47 -41.94 -43.90 35.57
C SER A 47 -40.66 -44.46 34.93
N ALA A 48 -40.53 -45.77 34.79
CA ALA A 48 -39.40 -46.36 34.08
C ALA A 48 -39.46 -46.05 32.58
N VAL A 49 -40.56 -46.42 31.92
CA VAL A 49 -40.64 -46.34 30.45
C VAL A 49 -40.67 -44.91 29.90
N ILE A 50 -41.15 -43.92 30.68
CA ILE A 50 -41.04 -42.51 30.28
C ILE A 50 -39.58 -42.02 30.30
N GLY A 51 -38.75 -42.57 31.21
CA GLY A 51 -37.32 -42.31 31.21
C GLY A 51 -36.66 -42.83 29.93
N ASP A 52 -36.99 -44.06 29.54
CA ASP A 52 -36.47 -44.68 28.32
C ASP A 52 -36.93 -43.92 27.07
N ALA A 53 -38.22 -43.58 27.00
CA ALA A 53 -38.80 -42.81 25.90
C ALA A 53 -38.26 -41.38 25.81
N THR A 54 -37.74 -40.82 26.91
CA THR A 54 -37.20 -39.45 26.92
C THR A 54 -35.69 -39.43 26.69
N ASN A 55 -34.94 -40.42 27.19
CA ASN A 55 -33.48 -40.38 27.21
C ASN A 55 -32.81 -41.39 26.26
N MET A 56 -33.44 -42.53 25.99
CA MET A 56 -32.81 -43.63 25.23
C MET A 56 -33.34 -43.76 23.80
N TYR A 57 -34.64 -43.51 23.58
CA TYR A 57 -35.33 -43.78 22.31
C TYR A 57 -36.05 -42.55 21.76
N ILE A 58 -36.30 -42.56 20.45
CA ILE A 58 -37.20 -41.61 19.77
C ILE A 58 -38.52 -42.31 19.49
N ILE A 59 -39.59 -41.93 20.20
CA ILE A 59 -40.93 -42.55 20.09
C ILE A 59 -42.00 -41.46 20.06
N PRO A 60 -42.25 -40.81 18.92
CA PRO A 60 -43.22 -39.71 18.82
C PRO A 60 -44.64 -40.10 19.25
N GLU A 61 -44.99 -41.39 19.15
CA GLU A 61 -46.31 -41.91 19.54
C GLU A 61 -46.58 -41.86 21.04
N VAL A 62 -45.58 -41.56 21.88
CA VAL A 62 -45.84 -41.30 23.30
C VAL A 62 -46.58 -39.97 23.49
N VAL A 63 -46.40 -38.99 22.61
CA VAL A 63 -46.93 -37.62 22.79
C VAL A 63 -48.44 -37.60 23.05
N PRO A 64 -49.31 -38.23 22.24
CA PRO A 64 -50.75 -38.23 22.50
C PRO A 64 -51.12 -38.90 23.83
N ILE A 65 -50.39 -39.95 24.22
CA ILE A 65 -50.64 -40.67 25.49
C ILE A 65 -50.33 -39.75 26.66
N LEU A 66 -49.19 -39.07 26.62
CA LEU A 66 -48.77 -38.15 27.66
C LEU A 66 -49.76 -36.97 27.75
N GLU A 67 -50.12 -36.35 26.63
CA GLU A 67 -51.06 -35.22 26.61
C GLU A 67 -52.43 -35.59 27.22
N GLN A 68 -52.95 -36.78 26.91
CA GLN A 68 -54.27 -37.22 27.40
C GLN A 68 -54.27 -37.62 28.88
N THR A 69 -53.18 -38.15 29.39
CA THR A 69 -53.13 -38.78 30.73
C THR A 69 -52.42 -37.94 31.78
N LEU A 70 -51.74 -36.86 31.39
CA LEU A 70 -50.94 -36.01 32.29
C LEU A 70 -51.74 -35.49 33.49
N HIS A 71 -52.99 -35.06 33.30
CA HIS A 71 -53.84 -34.53 34.38
C HIS A 71 -54.23 -35.57 35.45
N GLN A 72 -54.06 -36.85 35.14
CA GLN A 72 -54.39 -37.96 36.04
C GLN A 72 -53.18 -38.44 36.86
N GLN A 73 -51.98 -37.93 36.54
CA GLN A 73 -50.75 -38.32 37.23
C GLN A 73 -50.53 -37.45 38.46
N GLY A 74 -49.87 -38.00 39.47
CA GLY A 74 -49.36 -37.21 40.59
C GLY A 74 -48.13 -36.38 40.19
N ARG A 75 -47.62 -35.64 41.16
CA ARG A 75 -46.68 -34.53 40.95
C ARG A 75 -45.45 -34.94 40.14
N THR A 76 -44.76 -35.98 40.56
CA THR A 76 -43.48 -36.40 40.00
C THR A 76 -43.65 -36.92 38.57
N LEU A 77 -44.66 -37.76 38.34
CA LEU A 77 -44.87 -38.34 37.03
C LEU A 77 -45.41 -37.31 36.02
N ALA A 78 -46.30 -36.40 36.45
CA ALA A 78 -46.77 -35.28 35.63
C ALA A 78 -45.61 -34.36 35.19
N TYR A 79 -44.68 -34.04 36.09
CA TYR A 79 -43.49 -33.25 35.75
C TYR A 79 -42.61 -33.96 34.70
N ARG A 80 -42.40 -35.27 34.84
CA ARG A 80 -41.63 -36.06 33.86
C ARG A 80 -42.33 -36.13 32.51
N TYR A 81 -43.66 -36.20 32.49
CA TYR A 81 -44.45 -36.16 31.25
C TYR A 81 -44.27 -34.80 30.57
N LEU A 82 -44.32 -33.69 31.30
CA LEU A 82 -44.04 -32.36 30.75
C LEU A 82 -42.64 -32.25 30.16
N ARG A 83 -41.61 -32.74 30.85
CA ARG A 83 -40.24 -32.72 30.31
C ARG A 83 -40.13 -33.50 29.00
N ALA A 84 -40.79 -34.65 28.91
CA ALA A 84 -40.86 -35.42 27.68
C ALA A 84 -41.59 -34.64 26.58
N LEU A 85 -42.77 -34.07 26.87
CA LEU A 85 -43.54 -33.25 25.94
C LEU A 85 -42.75 -32.03 25.43
N ALA A 86 -41.99 -31.38 26.31
CA ALA A 86 -41.11 -30.28 25.94
C ALA A 86 -40.06 -30.73 24.91
N LYS A 87 -39.43 -31.90 25.16
CA LYS A 87 -38.39 -32.49 24.29
C LYS A 87 -38.95 -32.94 22.94
N TYR A 88 -40.14 -33.53 22.92
CA TYR A 88 -40.83 -33.92 21.68
C TYR A 88 -41.47 -32.74 20.94
N ASN A 89 -41.29 -31.52 21.43
CA ASN A 89 -41.89 -30.31 20.88
C ASN A 89 -43.41 -30.42 20.68
N SER A 90 -44.11 -30.93 21.70
CA SER A 90 -45.56 -31.04 21.69
C SER A 90 -46.22 -29.67 21.42
N PRO A 91 -47.23 -29.60 20.54
CA PRO A 91 -47.97 -28.37 20.26
C PRO A 91 -48.84 -27.92 21.45
N ASN A 92 -49.22 -28.86 22.33
CA ASN A 92 -50.06 -28.60 23.50
C ASN A 92 -49.23 -28.29 24.77
N PHE A 93 -47.89 -28.28 24.65
CA PHE A 93 -47.00 -28.10 25.80
C PHE A 93 -47.32 -26.85 26.62
N THR A 94 -47.50 -25.68 25.99
CA THR A 94 -47.71 -24.41 26.69
C THR A 94 -48.93 -24.45 27.62
N SER A 95 -50.07 -24.94 27.12
CA SER A 95 -51.30 -25.04 27.93
C SER A 95 -51.15 -26.06 29.07
N LEU A 96 -50.49 -27.19 28.82
CA LEU A 96 -50.27 -28.22 29.84
C LEU A 96 -49.26 -27.78 30.91
N ALA A 97 -48.24 -27.01 30.51
CA ALA A 97 -47.27 -26.41 31.41
C ALA A 97 -47.94 -25.40 32.36
N HIS A 98 -48.81 -24.53 31.85
CA HIS A 98 -49.61 -23.61 32.66
C HIS A 98 -50.54 -24.34 33.64
N TRP A 99 -51.23 -25.38 33.19
CA TRP A 99 -52.04 -26.20 34.09
C TRP A 99 -51.19 -26.78 35.23
N PHE A 100 -50.02 -27.32 34.91
CA PHE A 100 -49.15 -27.94 35.90
C PHE A 100 -48.62 -26.91 36.89
N ILE A 101 -48.14 -25.75 36.43
CA ILE A 101 -47.68 -24.65 37.29
C ILE A 101 -48.77 -24.25 38.30
N ASN A 102 -50.03 -24.18 37.86
CA ASN A 102 -51.16 -23.80 38.72
C ASN A 102 -51.63 -24.91 39.69
N SER A 103 -51.29 -26.17 39.43
CA SER A 103 -51.81 -27.33 40.18
C SER A 103 -50.75 -28.06 41.02
N VAL A 104 -49.46 -27.91 40.71
CA VAL A 104 -48.34 -28.71 41.26
C VAL A 104 -48.31 -28.79 42.78
N ASP A 105 -48.68 -27.71 43.48
CA ASP A 105 -48.69 -27.66 44.95
C ASP A 105 -49.76 -28.59 45.56
N THR A 106 -50.83 -28.84 44.81
CA THR A 106 -51.99 -29.66 45.23
C THR A 106 -51.96 -31.09 44.70
N LEU A 107 -51.09 -31.39 43.73
CA LEU A 107 -50.98 -32.74 43.17
C LEU A 107 -50.48 -33.75 44.22
N GLN A 108 -51.03 -34.96 44.17
CA GLN A 108 -50.62 -36.06 45.03
C GLN A 108 -49.13 -36.37 44.83
N VAL A 109 -48.40 -36.49 45.94
CA VAL A 109 -46.98 -36.91 45.93
C VAL A 109 -46.94 -38.44 45.93
N GLU A 110 -46.63 -39.02 44.78
CA GLU A 110 -46.64 -40.48 44.58
C GLU A 110 -45.42 -41.17 45.24
N ASN A 111 -44.28 -40.47 45.31
CA ASN A 111 -43.02 -40.93 45.89
C ASN A 111 -42.13 -39.71 46.25
N VAL A 112 -41.01 -39.93 46.96
CA VAL A 112 -40.03 -38.87 47.25
C VAL A 112 -39.50 -38.29 45.93
N SER A 113 -39.76 -37.00 45.71
CA SER A 113 -39.25 -36.23 44.58
C SER A 113 -37.88 -35.65 44.93
N PHE A 114 -36.97 -35.60 43.95
CA PHE A 114 -35.70 -34.90 44.11
C PHE A 114 -35.89 -33.38 44.01
N GLU A 115 -36.87 -32.94 43.22
CA GLU A 115 -37.21 -31.53 43.04
C GLU A 115 -38.39 -31.10 43.92
N THR A 116 -38.33 -29.87 44.45
CA THR A 116 -39.45 -29.20 45.13
C THR A 116 -40.50 -28.73 44.11
N ALA A 117 -41.71 -28.38 44.59
CA ALA A 117 -42.74 -27.82 43.72
C ALA A 117 -42.28 -26.52 43.04
N LEU A 118 -41.52 -25.66 43.76
CA LEU A 118 -40.98 -24.42 43.20
C LEU A 118 -39.91 -24.71 42.12
N GLU A 119 -39.00 -25.65 42.37
CA GLU A 119 -38.00 -26.07 41.37
C GLU A 119 -38.68 -26.61 40.10
N MET A 120 -39.72 -27.43 40.24
CA MET A 120 -40.50 -27.89 39.08
C MET A 120 -41.17 -26.74 38.32
N LYS A 121 -41.75 -25.74 39.01
CA LYS A 121 -42.31 -24.54 38.37
C LYS A 121 -41.25 -23.78 37.58
N VAL A 122 -40.04 -23.63 38.14
CA VAL A 122 -38.92 -22.96 37.47
C VAL A 122 -38.44 -23.71 36.24
N TYR A 123 -38.21 -25.02 36.34
CA TYR A 123 -37.76 -25.80 35.18
C TYR A 123 -38.83 -25.89 34.08
N VAL A 124 -40.12 -25.90 34.44
CA VAL A 124 -41.21 -25.79 33.46
C VAL A 124 -41.26 -24.37 32.85
N THR A 125 -41.06 -23.33 33.66
CA THR A 125 -40.97 -21.94 33.21
C THR A 125 -39.81 -21.76 32.23
N ASP A 126 -38.65 -22.35 32.47
CA ASP A 126 -37.53 -22.33 31.53
C ASP A 126 -37.90 -22.90 30.14
N LYS A 127 -38.68 -23.98 30.13
CA LYS A 127 -39.17 -24.61 28.89
C LYS A 127 -40.32 -23.83 28.22
N LEU A 128 -41.02 -22.98 28.97
CA LEU A 128 -41.98 -21.99 28.45
C LEU A 128 -41.24 -20.80 27.82
N MET A 129 -40.18 -20.30 28.46
CA MET A 129 -39.33 -19.24 27.91
C MET A 129 -38.67 -19.66 26.59
N ASP A 130 -38.25 -20.93 26.48
CA ASP A 130 -37.76 -21.53 25.21
C ASP A 130 -38.78 -21.41 24.06
N ARG A 131 -40.07 -21.20 24.37
CA ARG A 131 -41.19 -21.02 23.42
C ARG A 131 -41.71 -19.59 23.35
N GLY A 132 -41.02 -18.63 23.97
CA GLY A 132 -41.39 -17.22 24.00
C GLY A 132 -42.48 -16.85 25.01
N ASP A 133 -42.83 -17.75 25.93
CA ASP A 133 -43.78 -17.45 27.01
C ASP A 133 -43.03 -17.10 28.30
N PHE A 134 -43.12 -15.83 28.69
CA PHE A 134 -42.46 -15.26 29.87
C PHE A 134 -43.45 -14.93 31.01
N SER A 135 -44.68 -15.45 30.95
CA SER A 135 -45.73 -15.07 31.92
C SER A 135 -45.50 -15.60 33.35
N THR A 136 -44.63 -16.60 33.52
CA THR A 136 -44.37 -17.25 34.82
C THR A 136 -42.94 -17.01 35.35
N VAL A 137 -42.20 -16.05 34.79
CA VAL A 137 -40.79 -15.77 35.16
C VAL A 137 -40.59 -15.39 36.63
N GLN A 138 -41.63 -14.90 37.32
CA GLN A 138 -41.58 -14.62 38.75
C GLN A 138 -41.02 -15.79 39.56
N TYR A 139 -41.39 -17.03 39.22
CA TYR A 139 -40.92 -18.22 39.95
C TYR A 139 -39.40 -18.40 39.88
N VAL A 140 -38.75 -17.92 38.81
CA VAL A 140 -37.28 -17.94 38.70
C VAL A 140 -36.68 -17.07 39.80
N PHE A 141 -37.21 -15.87 40.01
CA PHE A 141 -36.77 -14.98 41.08
C PHE A 141 -37.11 -15.52 42.46
N ASP A 142 -38.29 -16.11 42.64
CA ASP A 142 -38.68 -16.74 43.91
C ASP A 142 -37.68 -17.84 44.31
N LEU A 143 -37.25 -18.67 43.34
CA LEU A 143 -36.25 -19.71 43.58
C LEU A 143 -34.85 -19.13 43.81
N VAL A 144 -34.48 -18.07 43.09
CA VAL A 144 -33.23 -17.34 43.37
C VAL A 144 -33.18 -16.87 44.81
N GLU A 145 -34.26 -16.25 45.32
CA GLU A 145 -34.33 -15.80 46.72
C GLU A 145 -34.33 -16.97 47.71
N GLU A 146 -35.05 -18.06 47.41
CA GLU A 146 -35.06 -19.27 48.26
C GLU A 146 -33.66 -19.89 48.41
N LYS A 147 -32.88 -19.91 47.34
CA LYS A 147 -31.55 -20.55 47.32
C LYS A 147 -30.44 -19.68 47.87
N LYS A 148 -30.69 -18.42 48.22
CA LYS A 148 -29.65 -17.57 48.82
C LYS A 148 -29.23 -18.12 50.19
N PRO A 149 -27.92 -18.08 50.53
CA PRO A 149 -26.83 -17.37 49.83
C PRO A 149 -26.22 -18.12 48.63
N GLU A 150 -26.56 -19.39 48.42
CA GLU A 150 -26.11 -20.18 47.27
C GLU A 150 -26.84 -19.80 45.96
N THR A 151 -26.79 -20.69 44.97
CA THR A 151 -27.47 -20.60 43.68
C THR A 151 -27.94 -22.01 43.26
N PHE A 152 -28.59 -22.12 42.11
CA PHE A 152 -28.99 -23.39 41.51
C PHE A 152 -28.52 -23.49 40.07
N ILE A 153 -28.45 -24.72 39.56
CA ILE A 153 -27.96 -25.00 38.20
C ILE A 153 -28.91 -24.39 37.16
N GLY A 154 -28.35 -23.57 36.28
CA GLY A 154 -29.05 -22.90 35.19
C GLY A 154 -29.65 -21.54 35.57
N ALA A 155 -29.41 -21.03 36.79
CA ALA A 155 -29.92 -19.75 37.23
C ALA A 155 -29.50 -18.61 36.29
N ALA A 156 -28.20 -18.44 36.04
CA ALA A 156 -27.68 -17.40 35.16
C ALA A 156 -28.29 -17.49 33.76
N ASN A 157 -28.35 -18.70 33.18
CA ASN A 157 -28.96 -18.92 31.86
C ASN A 157 -30.42 -18.47 31.79
N MET A 158 -31.22 -18.82 32.81
CA MET A 158 -32.62 -18.40 32.89
C MET A 158 -32.73 -16.87 33.03
N LEU A 159 -31.93 -16.24 33.89
CA LEU A 159 -31.90 -14.79 34.04
C LEU A 159 -31.56 -14.11 32.70
N ASN A 160 -30.65 -14.68 31.90
CA ASN A 160 -30.28 -14.14 30.59
C ASN A 160 -31.43 -14.15 29.58
N LYS A 161 -32.26 -15.20 29.58
CA LYS A 161 -33.46 -15.26 28.73
C LYS A 161 -34.46 -14.18 29.12
N ILE A 162 -34.57 -13.88 30.42
CA ILE A 162 -35.49 -12.87 30.95
C ILE A 162 -35.01 -11.46 30.56
N ILE A 163 -33.71 -11.15 30.69
CA ILE A 163 -33.17 -9.81 30.35
C ILE A 163 -33.55 -9.38 28.92
N GLU A 164 -33.51 -10.30 27.96
CA GLU A 164 -33.81 -9.99 26.55
C GLU A 164 -35.29 -9.69 26.28
N ASN A 165 -36.20 -10.17 27.13
CA ASN A 165 -37.62 -10.25 26.80
C ASN A 165 -38.55 -9.58 27.83
N VAL A 166 -38.05 -9.27 29.04
CA VAL A 166 -38.88 -8.75 30.13
C VAL A 166 -38.20 -7.57 30.84
N PRO A 167 -38.28 -6.34 30.26
CA PRO A 167 -37.53 -5.17 30.75
C PRO A 167 -37.85 -4.75 32.19
N GLN A 168 -39.05 -5.08 32.70
CA GLN A 168 -39.48 -4.69 34.05
C GLN A 168 -38.63 -5.29 35.18
N TRP A 169 -37.84 -6.33 34.88
CA TRP A 169 -36.98 -7.03 35.84
C TRP A 169 -35.49 -6.66 35.71
N GLU A 170 -35.14 -5.73 34.83
CA GLU A 170 -33.74 -5.46 34.45
C GLU A 170 -32.85 -5.11 35.65
N ALA A 171 -33.34 -4.28 36.57
CA ALA A 171 -32.57 -3.83 37.72
C ALA A 171 -32.25 -4.98 38.69
N GLU A 172 -33.26 -5.80 39.02
CA GLU A 172 -33.15 -6.98 39.85
C GLU A 172 -32.25 -8.04 39.20
N LEU A 173 -32.42 -8.27 37.90
CA LEU A 173 -31.60 -9.20 37.11
C LEU A 173 -30.14 -8.79 37.12
N LYS A 174 -29.85 -7.50 36.87
CA LYS A 174 -28.48 -6.99 36.89
C LYS A 174 -27.84 -7.17 38.26
N ALA A 175 -28.56 -6.83 39.33
CA ALA A 175 -28.06 -6.98 40.70
C ALA A 175 -27.74 -8.45 41.02
N GLU A 176 -28.60 -9.37 40.59
CA GLU A 176 -28.38 -10.80 40.81
C GLU A 176 -27.22 -11.35 39.97
N LEU A 177 -27.12 -10.99 38.69
CA LEU A 177 -25.97 -11.38 37.87
C LEU A 177 -24.65 -10.88 38.46
N ILE A 178 -24.62 -9.66 38.99
CA ILE A 178 -23.45 -9.13 39.70
C ILE A 178 -23.13 -10.00 40.92
N ARG A 179 -24.13 -10.37 41.74
CA ARG A 179 -23.95 -11.25 42.90
C ARG A 179 -23.34 -12.60 42.49
N LEU A 180 -23.85 -13.21 41.41
CA LEU A 180 -23.36 -14.50 40.90
C LEU A 180 -21.87 -14.48 40.55
N THR A 181 -21.32 -13.34 40.10
CA THR A 181 -19.88 -13.21 39.80
C THR A 181 -18.95 -13.33 41.02
N TYR A 182 -19.49 -13.20 42.24
CA TYR A 182 -18.74 -13.32 43.49
C TYR A 182 -18.91 -14.68 44.17
N LEU A 183 -19.74 -15.58 43.61
CA LEU A 183 -19.95 -16.91 44.17
C LEU A 183 -18.83 -17.88 43.77
N ASN A 184 -18.59 -18.88 44.61
CA ASN A 184 -17.69 -19.99 44.30
C ASN A 184 -18.40 -21.09 43.47
N ASP A 185 -19.15 -20.68 42.44
CA ASP A 185 -19.77 -21.57 41.46
C ASP A 185 -19.35 -21.13 40.06
N TYR A 186 -18.40 -21.85 39.48
CA TYR A 186 -17.75 -21.46 38.23
C TYR A 186 -18.66 -21.50 37.01
N PHE A 187 -19.74 -22.30 37.02
CA PHE A 187 -20.65 -22.37 35.89
C PHE A 187 -21.59 -21.17 35.90
N GLU A 188 -22.21 -20.89 37.05
CA GLU A 188 -23.13 -19.75 37.19
C GLU A 188 -22.38 -18.41 37.12
N SER A 189 -21.20 -18.31 37.73
CA SER A 189 -20.35 -17.11 37.67
C SER A 189 -19.94 -16.79 36.23
N TYR A 190 -19.47 -17.79 35.47
CA TYR A 190 -19.08 -17.60 34.07
C TYR A 190 -20.24 -17.11 33.21
N ASP A 191 -21.41 -17.76 33.28
CA ASP A 191 -22.60 -17.37 32.53
C ASP A 191 -23.10 -15.98 32.93
N ALA A 192 -22.95 -15.61 34.20
CA ALA A 192 -23.28 -14.27 34.69
C ALA A 192 -22.32 -13.21 34.12
N ILE A 193 -21.00 -13.45 34.14
CA ILE A 193 -20.01 -12.53 33.57
C ILE A 193 -20.24 -12.37 32.05
N TYR A 194 -20.48 -13.47 31.34
CA TYR A 194 -20.81 -13.45 29.91
C TYR A 194 -22.01 -12.54 29.63
N SER A 195 -23.01 -12.59 30.48
CA SER A 195 -24.25 -11.86 30.26
C SER A 195 -24.14 -10.41 30.64
N LEU A 196 -23.41 -10.13 31.73
CA LEU A 196 -23.08 -8.77 32.09
C LEU A 196 -22.33 -8.07 30.95
N THR A 197 -21.31 -8.72 30.37
CA THR A 197 -20.56 -8.15 29.23
C THR A 197 -21.43 -7.98 27.99
N LYS A 198 -22.35 -8.92 27.73
CA LYS A 198 -23.27 -8.85 26.58
C LYS A 198 -24.22 -7.65 26.65
N TYR A 199 -24.80 -7.36 27.81
CA TYR A 199 -25.87 -6.36 27.93
C TYR A 199 -25.41 -5.01 28.47
N TYR A 200 -24.42 -4.96 29.38
CA TYR A 200 -24.05 -3.73 30.09
C TYR A 200 -22.68 -3.14 29.68
N SER A 201 -21.97 -3.79 28.75
CA SER A 201 -20.77 -3.24 28.10
C SER A 201 -19.75 -2.63 29.07
N SER A 202 -19.41 -1.33 28.94
CA SER A 202 -18.37 -0.68 29.74
C SER A 202 -18.74 -0.50 31.21
N GLU A 203 -20.03 -0.58 31.59
CA GLU A 203 -20.44 -0.51 32.99
C GLU A 203 -19.89 -1.67 33.82
N THR A 204 -19.51 -2.78 33.18
CA THR A 204 -18.99 -3.96 33.86
C THR A 204 -17.49 -3.88 34.14
N ILE A 205 -16.78 -2.84 33.71
CA ILE A 205 -15.32 -2.72 33.86
C ILE A 205 -14.86 -3.00 35.31
N PRO A 206 -15.46 -2.43 36.37
CA PRO A 206 -15.02 -2.70 37.75
C PRO A 206 -15.10 -4.19 38.12
N ILE A 207 -16.14 -4.87 37.66
CA ILE A 207 -16.36 -6.30 37.90
C ILE A 207 -15.31 -7.11 37.12
N LEU A 208 -15.08 -6.78 35.86
CA LEU A 208 -14.10 -7.50 35.03
C LEU A 208 -12.67 -7.35 35.55
N VAL A 209 -12.29 -6.17 36.06
CA VAL A 209 -10.99 -5.97 36.72
C VAL A 209 -10.85 -6.91 37.92
N PHE A 210 -11.89 -6.97 38.76
CA PHE A 210 -11.91 -7.87 39.91
C PHE A 210 -11.82 -9.34 39.49
N VAL A 211 -12.61 -9.77 38.51
CA VAL A 211 -12.63 -11.15 37.98
C VAL A 211 -11.26 -11.52 37.42
N PHE A 212 -10.66 -10.68 36.57
CA PHE A 212 -9.35 -10.98 35.98
C PHE A 212 -8.26 -11.15 37.05
N ALA A 213 -8.28 -10.30 38.08
CA ALA A 213 -7.29 -10.35 39.15
C ALA A 213 -7.49 -11.56 40.09
N ASN A 214 -8.73 -11.91 40.41
CA ASN A 214 -9.03 -12.78 41.56
C ASN A 214 -9.66 -14.13 41.23
N SER A 215 -10.32 -14.30 40.08
CA SER A 215 -11.00 -15.57 39.76
C SER A 215 -9.99 -16.73 39.69
N PRO A 216 -10.23 -17.89 40.32
CA PRO A 216 -9.37 -19.06 40.12
C PRO A 216 -9.66 -19.76 38.79
N TYR A 217 -10.74 -19.41 38.09
CA TYR A 217 -11.21 -20.08 36.89
C TYR A 217 -10.71 -19.39 35.61
N ARG A 218 -9.87 -20.09 34.85
CA ARG A 218 -9.20 -19.54 33.65
C ARG A 218 -10.18 -18.98 32.60
N PRO A 219 -11.31 -19.61 32.27
CA PRO A 219 -12.27 -19.07 31.28
C PRO A 219 -12.86 -17.71 31.67
N GLU A 220 -13.17 -17.50 32.95
CA GLU A 220 -13.62 -16.19 33.46
C GLU A 220 -12.54 -15.13 33.29
N LYS A 221 -11.30 -15.44 33.67
CA LYS A 221 -10.16 -14.52 33.47
C LYS A 221 -9.97 -14.15 32.01
N ALA A 222 -10.07 -15.13 31.10
CA ALA A 222 -9.89 -14.89 29.68
C ALA A 222 -11.01 -13.99 29.12
N LEU A 223 -12.27 -14.28 29.48
CA LEU A 223 -13.41 -13.45 29.10
C LEU A 223 -13.28 -12.01 29.64
N ALA A 224 -12.86 -11.87 30.90
CA ALA A 224 -12.64 -10.57 31.52
C ALA A 224 -11.51 -9.79 30.82
N LEU A 225 -10.38 -10.44 30.54
CA LEU A 225 -9.26 -9.82 29.83
C LEU A 225 -9.67 -9.33 28.44
N ASP A 226 -10.27 -10.20 27.63
CA ASP A 226 -10.65 -9.86 26.25
C ASP A 226 -11.74 -8.75 26.26
N SER A 227 -12.64 -8.75 27.24
CA SER A 227 -13.66 -7.71 27.41
C SER A 227 -13.07 -6.37 27.86
N LEU A 228 -12.11 -6.36 28.79
CA LEU A 228 -11.43 -5.13 29.23
C LEU A 228 -10.67 -4.46 28.08
N ILE A 229 -10.03 -5.25 27.21
CA ILE A 229 -9.38 -4.74 26.00
C ILE A 229 -10.43 -4.16 25.05
N LYS A 230 -11.52 -4.91 24.78
CA LYS A 230 -12.62 -4.48 23.91
C LYS A 230 -13.25 -3.16 24.37
N TYR A 231 -13.40 -2.96 25.67
CA TYR A 231 -13.98 -1.74 26.24
C TYR A 231 -12.96 -0.62 26.47
N GLY A 232 -11.68 -0.82 26.12
CA GLY A 232 -10.64 0.20 26.21
C GLY A 232 -10.29 0.61 27.63
N TYR A 233 -10.25 -0.33 28.59
CA TYR A 233 -9.85 -0.03 29.97
C TYR A 233 -8.43 0.59 30.00
N PRO A 234 -8.24 1.84 30.44
CA PRO A 234 -6.96 2.56 30.25
C PRO A 234 -5.75 1.91 30.94
N GLU A 235 -5.96 1.22 32.06
CA GLU A 235 -4.87 0.62 32.84
C GLU A 235 -4.63 -0.86 32.50
N ILE A 236 -5.31 -1.41 31.48
CA ILE A 236 -5.24 -2.85 31.17
C ILE A 236 -3.82 -3.30 30.83
N GLU A 237 -3.03 -2.45 30.18
CA GLU A 237 -1.63 -2.76 29.84
C GLU A 237 -0.79 -2.94 31.11
N GLY A 238 -0.95 -2.04 32.09
CA GLY A 238 -0.30 -2.14 33.39
C GLY A 238 -0.76 -3.35 34.19
N LEU A 239 -2.08 -3.58 34.20
CA LEU A 239 -2.67 -4.73 34.88
C LEU A 239 -2.16 -6.07 34.31
N MET A 240 -2.10 -6.19 32.98
CA MET A 240 -1.52 -7.36 32.30
C MET A 240 -0.07 -7.61 32.73
N ARG A 241 0.77 -6.56 32.76
CA ARG A 241 2.16 -6.71 33.22
C ARG A 241 2.25 -7.20 34.66
N ILE A 242 1.46 -6.65 35.57
CA ILE A 242 1.43 -7.06 36.99
C ILE A 242 1.00 -8.53 37.13
N ARG A 243 0.09 -9.00 36.27
CA ARG A 243 -0.45 -10.37 36.32
C ARG A 243 0.35 -11.41 35.52
N LEU A 244 1.27 -11.00 34.65
CA LEU A 244 2.02 -11.90 33.75
C LEU A 244 2.68 -13.08 34.50
N ILE A 245 3.33 -12.80 35.62
CA ILE A 245 4.07 -13.80 36.42
C ILE A 245 3.20 -14.47 37.50
N PRO A 246 2.39 -13.75 38.28
CA PRO A 246 1.55 -14.38 39.31
C PRO A 246 0.49 -15.33 38.74
N ASP A 247 -0.04 -15.09 37.53
CA ASP A 247 -1.06 -15.93 36.92
C ASP A 247 -0.50 -16.92 35.90
N SER A 248 0.12 -18.01 36.37
CA SER A 248 0.73 -19.04 35.51
C SER A 248 -0.22 -19.66 34.46
N SER A 249 -1.53 -19.69 34.73
CA SER A 249 -2.56 -20.18 33.81
C SER A 249 -2.90 -19.18 32.69
N MET A 250 -2.63 -17.89 32.92
CA MET A 250 -2.89 -16.78 31.99
C MET A 250 -1.63 -16.23 31.33
N THR A 251 -0.42 -16.55 31.81
CA THR A 251 0.85 -15.99 31.32
C THR A 251 0.95 -15.94 29.79
N THR A 252 0.61 -17.03 29.09
CA THR A 252 0.63 -17.05 27.61
C THR A 252 -0.38 -16.09 27.00
N ALA A 253 -1.61 -16.06 27.50
CA ALA A 253 -2.64 -15.16 26.99
C ALA A 253 -2.24 -13.69 27.24
N ILE A 254 -1.74 -13.38 28.44
CA ILE A 254 -1.28 -12.04 28.79
C ILE A 254 -0.14 -11.60 27.87
N ALA A 255 0.87 -12.44 27.67
CA ALA A 255 1.99 -12.11 26.78
C ALA A 255 1.53 -11.90 25.33
N GLU A 256 0.63 -12.75 24.83
CA GLU A 256 0.04 -12.60 23.51
C GLU A 256 -0.71 -11.26 23.37
N ARG A 257 -1.56 -10.91 24.33
CA ARG A 257 -2.33 -9.64 24.29
C ARG A 257 -1.45 -8.40 24.43
N LEU A 258 -0.41 -8.46 25.27
CA LEU A 258 0.58 -7.38 25.36
C LEU A 258 1.29 -7.16 24.03
N LEU A 259 1.66 -8.23 23.32
CA LEU A 259 2.35 -8.12 22.03
C LEU A 259 1.39 -7.75 20.89
N GLU A 260 0.13 -8.18 20.93
CA GLU A 260 -0.84 -7.95 19.86
C GLU A 260 -1.48 -6.55 19.93
N TYR A 261 -1.96 -6.16 21.11
CA TYR A 261 -2.72 -4.91 21.31
C TYR A 261 -1.87 -3.74 21.79
N TYR A 262 -0.72 -4.02 22.42
CA TYR A 262 0.20 -3.00 22.94
C TYR A 262 1.65 -3.23 22.47
N PRO A 263 1.89 -3.41 21.16
CA PRO A 263 3.22 -3.72 20.61
C PRO A 263 4.17 -2.55 20.87
N SER A 264 5.06 -2.70 21.84
CA SER A 264 6.08 -1.70 22.17
C SER A 264 7.40 -2.35 22.55
N PRO A 265 8.55 -1.67 22.34
CA PRO A 265 9.84 -2.11 22.87
C PRO A 265 9.76 -2.42 24.36
N TYR A 266 9.00 -1.62 25.12
CA TYR A 266 8.83 -1.78 26.56
C TYR A 266 8.17 -3.11 26.91
N ASN A 267 7.03 -3.44 26.29
CA ASN A 267 6.33 -4.69 26.57
C ASN A 267 7.10 -5.92 26.08
N TYR A 268 7.76 -5.82 24.92
CA TYR A 268 8.64 -6.88 24.45
C TYR A 268 9.79 -7.13 25.44
N LYS A 269 10.50 -6.07 25.85
CA LYS A 269 11.59 -6.15 26.83
C LYS A 269 11.10 -6.66 28.18
N PHE A 270 9.93 -6.23 28.62
CA PHE A 270 9.32 -6.69 29.88
C PHE A 270 9.11 -8.21 29.88
N ILE A 271 8.54 -8.77 28.80
CA ILE A 271 8.33 -10.22 28.68
C ILE A 271 9.68 -10.95 28.62
N SER A 272 10.62 -10.46 27.83
CA SER A 272 11.96 -11.06 27.69
C SER A 272 12.74 -11.05 29.01
N ASN A 273 12.74 -9.95 29.75
CA ASN A 273 13.44 -9.83 31.03
C ASN A 273 12.84 -10.73 32.13
N ASN A 274 11.55 -11.00 32.06
CA ASN A 274 10.87 -11.89 33.01
C ASN A 274 10.77 -13.33 32.51
N PHE A 275 11.35 -13.66 31.35
CA PHE A 275 11.24 -14.98 30.72
C PHE A 275 11.71 -16.11 31.63
N ASP A 276 12.75 -15.88 32.43
CA ASP A 276 13.27 -16.89 33.34
C ASP A 276 12.34 -17.23 34.50
N GLN A 277 11.52 -16.28 34.93
CA GLN A 277 10.51 -16.43 35.99
C GLN A 277 9.24 -17.13 35.50
N ILE A 278 9.04 -17.23 34.18
CA ILE A 278 7.89 -17.92 33.59
C ILE A 278 8.00 -19.43 33.82
N SER A 279 6.89 -20.06 34.19
CA SER A 279 6.82 -21.51 34.39
C SER A 279 7.30 -22.29 33.16
N ILE A 280 8.07 -23.37 33.37
CA ILE A 280 8.71 -24.18 32.32
C ILE A 280 7.70 -24.63 31.25
N SER A 281 6.48 -25.02 31.66
CA SER A 281 5.41 -25.46 30.78
C SER A 281 4.92 -24.40 29.79
N ARG A 282 5.24 -23.11 30.01
CA ARG A 282 4.85 -21.98 29.15
C ARG A 282 6.01 -21.39 28.35
N LYS A 283 7.27 -21.62 28.76
CA LYS A 283 8.46 -21.03 28.12
C LYS A 283 8.54 -21.29 26.62
N LEU A 284 8.22 -22.51 26.16
CA LEU A 284 8.22 -22.83 24.72
C LEU A 284 7.25 -21.96 23.92
N THR A 285 6.04 -21.75 24.44
CA THR A 285 5.02 -20.93 23.77
C THR A 285 5.39 -19.46 23.79
N ILE A 286 5.89 -18.95 24.92
CA ILE A 286 6.36 -17.56 25.01
C ILE A 286 7.54 -17.31 24.07
N ASN A 287 8.50 -18.24 24.01
CA ASN A 287 9.62 -18.12 23.08
C ASN A 287 9.14 -18.10 21.62
N PHE A 288 8.16 -18.94 21.26
CA PHE A 288 7.55 -18.90 19.93
C PHE A 288 6.89 -17.55 19.63
N LEU A 289 6.14 -16.98 20.59
CA LEU A 289 5.53 -15.66 20.47
C LEU A 289 6.60 -14.57 20.26
N LEU A 290 7.63 -14.55 21.10
CA LEU A 290 8.71 -13.57 21.00
C LEU A 290 9.46 -13.71 19.67
N GLN A 291 9.81 -14.93 19.24
CA GLN A 291 10.51 -15.16 17.98
C GLN A 291 9.70 -14.71 16.76
N GLY A 292 8.41 -15.05 16.70
CA GLY A 292 7.50 -14.69 15.60
C GLY A 292 6.93 -13.27 15.68
N PHE A 293 7.22 -12.52 16.74
CA PHE A 293 6.68 -11.18 16.95
C PHE A 293 7.10 -10.22 15.83
N THR A 294 6.10 -9.48 15.36
CA THR A 294 6.21 -8.37 14.41
C THR A 294 5.34 -7.23 14.95
N PRO A 295 5.83 -6.00 15.10
CA PRO A 295 5.01 -4.87 15.55
C PRO A 295 3.80 -4.68 14.63
N SER A 296 2.62 -4.35 15.17
CA SER A 296 1.45 -4.07 14.34
C SER A 296 1.67 -2.79 13.51
N PRO A 297 1.16 -2.71 12.26
CA PRO A 297 1.21 -1.49 11.49
C PRO A 297 0.46 -0.36 12.21
N PRO A 298 0.95 0.90 12.15
CA PRO A 298 0.24 2.03 12.72
C PRO A 298 -1.14 2.22 12.10
N ASP A 299 -2.01 3.01 12.77
CA ASP A 299 -3.32 3.38 12.23
C ASP A 299 -3.19 3.92 10.79
N THR A 300 -4.10 3.52 9.90
CA THR A 300 -4.17 3.99 8.51
C THR A 300 -4.28 5.51 8.36
N LEU A 301 -4.77 6.22 9.38
CA LEU A 301 -4.92 7.67 9.43
C LEU A 301 -3.64 8.40 9.87
N MET A 302 -2.68 7.70 10.48
CA MET A 302 -1.40 8.30 10.88
C MET A 302 -0.65 8.83 9.65
N SER A 303 -0.16 10.07 9.73
CA SER A 303 0.53 10.69 8.60
C SER A 303 1.91 10.07 8.36
N LYS A 304 2.40 10.10 7.12
CA LYS A 304 3.74 9.58 6.79
C LYS A 304 4.85 10.34 7.53
N SER A 305 4.62 11.64 7.83
CA SER A 305 5.56 12.45 8.60
C SER A 305 5.63 12.00 10.06
N ASP A 306 4.47 11.75 10.69
CA ASP A 306 4.41 11.28 12.08
C ASP A 306 5.05 9.90 12.21
N MET A 307 4.81 9.00 11.24
CA MET A 307 5.45 7.68 11.23
C MET A 307 6.99 7.77 11.16
N ILE A 308 7.54 8.71 10.38
CA ILE A 308 8.99 8.93 10.31
C ILE A 308 9.51 9.48 11.65
N GLU A 309 8.76 10.36 12.30
CA GLU A 309 9.12 10.95 13.60
C GLU A 309 9.07 9.91 14.74
N ASP A 310 8.05 9.05 14.76
CA ASP A 310 7.96 7.93 15.68
C ASP A 310 9.10 6.93 15.46
N LEU A 311 9.47 6.65 14.21
CA LEU A 311 10.62 5.79 13.90
C LEU A 311 11.95 6.42 14.35
N ILE A 312 12.10 7.75 14.27
CA ILE A 312 13.27 8.45 14.82
C ILE A 312 13.32 8.29 16.36
N SER A 313 12.19 8.47 17.05
CA SER A 313 12.11 8.26 18.51
C SER A 313 12.38 6.80 18.91
N LEU A 314 11.96 5.86 18.06
CA LEU A 314 12.18 4.43 18.25
C LEU A 314 13.68 4.09 18.22
N ILE A 315 14.49 4.77 17.41
CA ILE A 315 15.95 4.58 17.39
C ILE A 315 16.55 4.88 18.77
N ASP A 316 16.16 5.98 19.40
CA ASP A 316 16.65 6.33 20.74
C ASP A 316 16.20 5.30 21.79
N THR A 317 14.98 4.79 21.68
CA THR A 317 14.46 3.74 22.58
C THR A 317 15.24 2.44 22.44
N VAL A 318 15.48 1.98 21.21
CA VAL A 318 16.22 0.76 20.90
C VAL A 318 17.70 0.89 21.32
N TYR A 319 18.30 2.07 21.11
CA TYR A 319 19.64 2.40 21.60
C TYR A 319 19.73 2.32 23.13
N ASN A 320 18.81 2.98 23.84
CA ASN A 320 18.75 2.96 25.31
C ASN A 320 18.52 1.54 25.87
N TYR A 321 17.93 0.66 25.08
CA TYR A 321 17.72 -0.74 25.44
C TYR A 321 18.90 -1.65 25.10
N THR A 322 20.00 -1.10 24.60
CA THR A 322 21.20 -1.80 24.14
C THR A 322 20.90 -2.82 23.04
N TRP A 323 19.90 -2.51 22.20
CA TRP A 323 19.51 -3.30 21.03
C TRP A 323 20.08 -2.76 19.72
N LEU A 324 20.76 -1.61 19.79
CA LEU A 324 21.48 -0.96 18.71
C LEU A 324 22.92 -0.73 19.15
N GLY A 325 23.82 -0.66 18.17
CA GLY A 325 25.23 -0.29 18.34
C GLY A 325 25.46 1.10 18.93
N ASP A 326 26.63 1.65 18.66
CA ASP A 326 27.07 2.89 19.27
C ASP A 326 26.23 4.14 18.90
N LEU A 327 26.51 5.25 19.60
CA LEU A 327 25.82 6.52 19.37
C LEU A 327 26.06 7.06 17.95
N THR A 328 27.22 6.76 17.36
CA THR A 328 27.57 7.13 15.99
C THR A 328 26.56 6.52 15.01
N PHE A 329 26.32 5.22 15.13
CA PHE A 329 25.38 4.50 14.28
C PHE A 329 23.92 4.93 14.51
N SER A 330 23.54 5.15 15.78
CA SER A 330 22.24 5.74 16.11
C SER A 330 22.02 7.08 15.40
N ASN A 331 23.02 7.96 15.40
CA ASN A 331 22.93 9.26 14.73
C ASN A 331 22.93 9.14 13.20
N GLU A 332 23.70 8.21 12.62
CA GLU A 332 23.66 7.90 11.19
C GLU A 332 22.23 7.53 10.73
N LEU A 333 21.60 6.60 11.45
CA LEU A 333 20.23 6.17 11.19
C LEU A 333 19.21 7.32 11.29
N LYS A 334 19.32 8.15 12.33
CA LYS A 334 18.45 9.34 12.50
C LYS A 334 18.64 10.38 11.40
N ASN A 335 19.86 10.57 10.91
CA ASN A 335 20.14 11.51 9.82
C ASN A 335 19.49 11.08 8.49
N ILE A 336 19.49 9.79 8.17
CA ILE A 336 18.81 9.25 6.98
C ILE A 336 17.30 9.56 7.05
N LEU A 337 16.66 9.30 8.18
CA LEU A 337 15.22 9.56 8.36
C LEU A 337 14.89 11.06 8.42
N THR A 338 15.76 11.88 8.99
CA THR A 338 15.62 13.35 8.97
C THR A 338 15.64 13.88 7.53
N THR A 339 16.51 13.32 6.69
CA THR A 339 16.56 13.61 5.25
C THR A 339 15.27 13.13 4.56
N ALA A 340 14.78 11.93 4.88
CA ALA A 340 13.51 11.41 4.36
C ALA A 340 12.33 12.33 4.69
N LYS A 341 12.24 12.81 5.94
CA LYS A 341 11.21 13.76 6.41
C LYS A 341 11.28 15.09 5.65
N THR A 342 12.51 15.61 5.47
CA THR A 342 12.74 16.85 4.71
C THR A 342 12.27 16.72 3.25
N ASN A 343 12.61 15.61 2.58
CA ASN A 343 12.15 15.35 1.20
C ASN A 343 10.62 15.30 1.11
N LEU A 344 9.98 14.62 2.07
CA LEU A 344 8.52 14.53 2.13
C LEU A 344 7.86 15.91 2.33
N GLN A 345 8.41 16.74 3.22
CA GLN A 345 7.93 18.12 3.47
C GLN A 345 8.06 19.01 2.23
N ASN A 346 9.08 18.76 1.39
CA ASN A 346 9.27 19.44 0.11
C ASN A 346 8.39 18.87 -1.02
N GLY A 347 7.53 17.89 -0.75
CA GLY A 347 6.64 17.26 -1.73
C GLY A 347 7.27 16.11 -2.53
N ASP A 348 8.54 15.77 -2.28
CA ASP A 348 9.24 14.69 -2.98
C ASP A 348 9.09 13.36 -2.23
N SER A 349 7.92 12.74 -2.44
CA SER A 349 7.60 11.44 -1.83
C SER A 349 8.46 10.28 -2.36
N LEU A 350 9.05 10.41 -3.56
CA LEU A 350 9.90 9.38 -4.15
C LEU A 350 11.31 9.41 -3.53
N ALA A 351 11.89 10.60 -3.40
CA ALA A 351 13.16 10.78 -2.69
C ALA A 351 13.02 10.44 -1.20
N CYS A 352 11.86 10.72 -0.59
CA CYS A 352 11.53 10.23 0.75
C CYS A 352 11.62 8.70 0.82
N ARG A 353 10.97 7.98 -0.11
CA ARG A 353 10.98 6.52 -0.16
C ARG A 353 12.38 5.94 -0.30
N VAL A 354 13.22 6.55 -1.14
CA VAL A 354 14.62 6.15 -1.31
C VAL A 354 15.35 6.18 0.03
N GLN A 355 15.23 7.28 0.79
CA GLN A 355 15.89 7.41 2.09
C GLN A 355 15.36 6.41 3.13
N VAL A 356 14.04 6.21 3.21
CA VAL A 356 13.47 5.19 4.12
C VAL A 356 13.95 3.78 3.74
N LYS A 357 14.10 3.49 2.45
CA LYS A 357 14.63 2.21 1.98
C LYS A 357 16.11 2.05 2.32
N THR A 358 16.91 3.10 2.13
CA THR A 358 18.32 3.13 2.57
C THR A 358 18.45 2.86 4.07
N PHE A 359 17.61 3.49 4.90
CA PHE A 359 17.55 3.20 6.34
C PHE A 359 17.24 1.72 6.61
N GLN A 360 16.18 1.20 5.97
CA GLN A 360 15.75 -0.18 6.19
C GLN A 360 16.83 -1.19 5.78
N ASP A 361 17.46 -0.98 4.63
CA ASP A 361 18.51 -1.86 4.12
C ASP A 361 19.77 -1.81 4.99
N LEU A 362 20.12 -0.64 5.52
CA LEU A 362 21.24 -0.51 6.45
C LEU A 362 20.98 -1.28 7.76
N VAL A 363 19.79 -1.13 8.35
CA VAL A 363 19.37 -1.90 9.54
C VAL A 363 19.40 -3.40 9.26
N ASP A 364 18.88 -3.85 8.13
CA ASP A 364 18.81 -5.25 7.76
C ASP A 364 20.20 -5.86 7.50
N ASN A 365 21.07 -5.13 6.81
CA ASN A 365 22.44 -5.57 6.53
C ASN A 365 23.27 -5.67 7.81
N VAL A 366 23.20 -4.67 8.71
CA VAL A 366 23.94 -4.70 9.98
C VAL A 366 23.42 -5.81 10.90
N TYR A 367 22.12 -6.09 10.90
CA TYR A 367 21.56 -7.25 11.63
C TYR A 367 22.07 -8.59 11.08
N LYS A 368 22.16 -8.73 9.75
CA LYS A 368 22.59 -9.98 9.09
C LYS A 368 24.10 -10.23 9.17
N ASP A 369 24.89 -9.21 9.41
CA ASP A 369 26.35 -9.31 9.48
C ASP A 369 26.81 -9.95 10.80
N SER A 370 26.77 -11.28 10.85
CA SER A 370 27.07 -12.09 12.03
C SER A 370 28.57 -12.18 12.37
N LEU A 371 29.46 -11.62 11.55
CA LEU A 371 30.91 -11.76 11.67
C LEU A 371 31.60 -10.47 12.17
N ASN A 372 30.87 -9.38 12.32
CA ASN A 372 31.46 -8.05 12.36
C ASN A 372 32.23 -7.75 13.65
N SER A 373 33.49 -7.31 13.50
CA SER A 373 34.35 -6.78 14.57
C SER A 373 34.14 -5.28 14.81
N ASP A 374 33.18 -4.68 14.12
CA ASP A 374 32.76 -3.28 14.21
C ASP A 374 31.82 -3.06 15.42
N PRO A 375 31.91 -1.95 16.16
CA PRO A 375 30.94 -1.57 17.20
C PRO A 375 29.49 -1.42 16.70
N ARG A 376 29.25 -1.38 15.38
CA ARG A 376 27.91 -1.36 14.78
C ARG A 376 27.24 -2.73 14.84
N PHE A 377 26.12 -2.80 15.56
CA PHE A 377 25.25 -3.97 15.58
C PHE A 377 23.77 -3.56 15.65
N VAL A 378 22.89 -4.50 15.29
CA VAL A 378 21.45 -4.44 15.54
C VAL A 378 21.07 -5.81 16.09
N THR A 379 20.45 -5.89 17.26
CA THR A 379 19.95 -7.19 17.77
C THR A 379 18.67 -7.60 17.06
N ILE A 380 18.22 -8.85 17.21
CA ILE A 380 16.94 -9.27 16.62
C ILE A 380 15.76 -8.42 17.15
N GLU A 381 15.81 -8.00 18.40
CA GLU A 381 14.82 -7.11 19.02
C GLU A 381 14.81 -5.74 18.34
N GLY A 382 15.99 -5.12 18.20
CA GLY A 382 16.12 -3.85 17.50
C GLY A 382 15.68 -3.93 16.04
N TRP A 383 16.10 -4.99 15.34
CA TRP A 383 15.74 -5.22 13.94
C TRP A 383 14.23 -5.32 13.76
N LYS A 384 13.52 -6.07 14.62
CA LYS A 384 12.05 -6.19 14.54
C LYS A 384 11.34 -4.85 14.59
N PHE A 385 11.76 -3.97 15.49
CA PHE A 385 11.14 -2.65 15.66
C PHE A 385 11.54 -1.70 14.53
N LEU A 386 12.82 -1.61 14.19
CA LEU A 386 13.31 -0.66 13.19
C LEU A 386 12.91 -1.05 11.76
N TYR A 387 13.07 -2.32 11.39
CA TYR A 387 12.82 -2.81 10.03
C TYR A 387 11.34 -2.72 9.66
N TRP A 388 10.45 -3.21 10.52
CA TRP A 388 9.02 -3.26 10.22
C TRP A 388 8.37 -1.88 10.25
N ASN A 389 8.74 -1.00 11.19
CA ASN A 389 8.23 0.37 11.16
C ASN A 389 8.70 1.13 9.91
N ALA A 390 9.93 0.89 9.43
CA ALA A 390 10.34 1.39 8.11
C ALA A 390 9.52 0.78 6.97
N GLN A 391 9.23 -0.52 7.01
CA GLN A 391 8.40 -1.19 6.01
C GLN A 391 7.01 -0.56 5.91
N TYR A 392 6.37 -0.27 7.04
CA TYR A 392 5.05 0.37 7.06
C TYR A 392 5.05 1.78 6.47
N ILE A 393 6.16 2.51 6.59
CA ILE A 393 6.34 3.80 5.89
C ILE A 393 6.46 3.57 4.39
N LEU A 394 7.28 2.59 3.96
CA LEU A 394 7.46 2.25 2.55
C LEU A 394 6.16 1.82 1.87
N ASP A 395 5.34 1.01 2.55
CA ASP A 395 4.03 0.55 2.07
C ASP A 395 3.05 1.72 1.80
N ARG A 396 3.28 2.87 2.45
CA ARG A 396 2.49 4.08 2.25
C ARG A 396 3.12 5.07 1.27
N LEU A 397 4.37 4.90 0.86
CA LEU A 397 5.03 5.82 -0.08
C LEU A 397 4.91 5.30 -1.52
N PRO A 398 4.87 6.19 -2.53
CA PRO A 398 4.80 5.77 -3.92
C PRO A 398 6.05 4.96 -4.28
N GLU A 399 5.86 3.74 -4.78
CA GLU A 399 6.97 2.95 -5.29
C GLU A 399 7.59 3.63 -6.51
N PRO A 400 8.93 3.61 -6.65
CA PRO A 400 9.53 3.85 -7.96
C PRO A 400 8.92 2.79 -8.88
N GLN A 401 8.32 3.21 -10.00
CA GLN A 401 7.58 2.29 -10.87
C GLN A 401 8.44 1.05 -11.20
N ALA A 402 8.02 -0.12 -10.72
CA ALA A 402 8.59 -1.40 -11.11
C ALA A 402 8.17 -1.72 -12.55
N ASN A 403 9.04 -1.32 -13.49
CA ASN A 403 9.16 -1.72 -14.89
C ASN A 403 7.91 -2.20 -15.63
N PRO A 404 7.57 -1.43 -16.67
CA PRO A 404 8.09 -1.91 -17.95
C PRO A 404 8.75 -0.77 -18.74
N ASN A 405 9.92 -0.31 -18.28
CA ASN A 405 10.35 1.03 -18.64
C ASN A 405 11.71 1.07 -19.36
N LEU A 406 11.77 1.94 -20.36
CA LEU A 406 12.95 2.29 -21.11
C LEU A 406 13.33 3.73 -20.74
N LEU A 407 14.51 3.90 -20.14
CA LEU A 407 15.07 5.22 -19.84
C LEU A 407 15.71 5.78 -21.11
N VAL A 408 15.38 7.01 -21.47
CA VAL A 408 15.93 7.70 -22.63
C VAL A 408 16.64 8.95 -22.16
N ASN A 409 17.86 9.18 -22.63
CA ASN A 409 18.60 10.40 -22.36
C ASN A 409 19.28 10.93 -23.64
N LEU A 410 19.70 12.19 -23.57
CA LEU A 410 20.44 12.88 -24.62
C LEU A 410 21.80 13.30 -24.07
N LYS A 411 22.87 12.95 -24.79
CA LYS A 411 24.23 13.38 -24.48
C LYS A 411 24.81 14.21 -25.61
N ASN A 412 25.68 15.15 -25.25
CA ASN A 412 26.47 15.88 -26.22
C ASN A 412 27.62 15.03 -26.79
N SER A 413 28.31 15.56 -27.79
CA SER A 413 29.48 14.92 -28.42
C SER A 413 30.65 14.60 -27.45
N LEU A 414 30.67 15.21 -26.26
CA LEU A 414 31.65 14.96 -25.19
C LEU A 414 31.16 13.93 -24.16
N GLY A 415 29.95 13.39 -24.31
CA GLY A 415 29.35 12.41 -23.39
C GLY A 415 28.65 13.03 -22.17
N ASN A 416 28.51 14.35 -22.11
CA ASN A 416 27.78 15.02 -21.03
C ASN A 416 26.27 15.04 -21.34
N GLN A 417 25.43 14.80 -20.32
CA GLN A 417 23.99 14.89 -20.48
C GLN A 417 23.56 16.34 -20.78
N ILE A 418 22.68 16.50 -21.75
CA ILE A 418 22.10 17.80 -22.16
C ILE A 418 20.57 17.70 -22.21
N PRO A 419 19.85 18.82 -21.99
CA PRO A 419 18.39 18.79 -21.99
C PRO A 419 17.85 18.53 -23.41
N ALA A 420 16.94 17.57 -23.52
CA ALA A 420 16.09 17.41 -24.70
C ALA A 420 14.76 18.16 -24.53
N SER A 421 14.15 18.56 -25.63
CA SER A 421 12.84 19.24 -25.61
C SER A 421 11.70 18.28 -25.31
N ASN A 422 11.73 17.08 -25.91
CA ASN A 422 10.74 16.04 -25.69
C ASN A 422 11.27 14.68 -26.16
N VAL A 423 10.68 13.59 -25.67
CA VAL A 423 10.81 12.24 -26.23
C VAL A 423 9.42 11.68 -26.46
N MET A 424 9.18 11.15 -27.67
CA MET A 424 7.99 10.38 -27.97
C MET A 424 8.34 8.91 -28.24
N TYR A 425 7.36 8.02 -28.09
CA TYR A 425 7.48 6.62 -28.46
C TYR A 425 6.25 6.13 -29.24
N TYR A 426 6.46 5.08 -30.04
CA TYR A 426 5.45 4.47 -30.90
C TYR A 426 5.43 2.97 -30.71
N GLU A 427 4.25 2.44 -30.40
CA GLU A 427 4.02 1.01 -30.09
C GLU A 427 3.18 0.31 -31.18
N SER A 428 2.24 1.02 -31.80
CA SER A 428 1.34 0.47 -32.83
C SER A 428 0.65 1.57 -33.63
N ALA A 429 0.21 1.25 -34.85
CA ALA A 429 -0.55 2.17 -35.71
C ALA A 429 -1.87 2.63 -35.08
N THR A 430 -2.48 1.80 -34.23
CA THR A 430 -3.71 2.12 -33.52
C THR A 430 -3.52 3.15 -32.41
N SER A 431 -2.33 3.24 -31.81
CA SER A 431 -2.08 4.11 -30.65
C SER A 431 -1.36 5.42 -31.03
N GLY A 432 -0.79 5.49 -32.24
CA GLY A 432 0.00 6.64 -32.67
C GLY A 432 1.25 6.88 -31.84
N TRP A 433 1.82 8.07 -31.96
CA TRP A 433 2.93 8.53 -31.14
C TRP A 433 2.42 9.02 -29.78
N LYS A 434 3.12 8.66 -28.71
CA LYS A 434 2.84 9.04 -27.32
C LYS A 434 4.03 9.78 -26.73
N ASP A 435 3.79 10.72 -25.83
CA ASP A 435 4.86 11.37 -25.07
C ASP A 435 5.41 10.43 -23.98
N ALA A 436 6.73 10.39 -23.85
CA ALA A 436 7.39 9.77 -22.71
C ALA A 436 7.27 10.66 -21.46
N VAL A 437 7.37 10.06 -20.28
CA VAL A 437 7.33 10.81 -19.02
C VAL A 437 8.65 11.55 -18.85
N ASN A 438 8.62 12.88 -18.74
CA ASN A 438 9.81 13.66 -18.40
C ASN A 438 10.11 13.53 -16.89
N ASN A 439 11.31 13.06 -16.54
CA ASN A 439 11.70 12.82 -15.14
C ASN A 439 12.24 14.07 -14.42
N GLY A 440 12.40 15.20 -15.12
CA GLY A 440 12.88 16.46 -14.52
C GLY A 440 14.40 16.55 -14.33
N ASP A 441 15.15 15.49 -14.61
CA ASP A 441 16.61 15.40 -14.48
C ASP A 441 17.35 15.37 -15.84
N GLY A 442 16.63 15.58 -16.94
CA GLY A 442 17.15 15.45 -18.31
C GLY A 442 17.00 14.05 -18.91
N THR A 443 16.32 13.13 -18.21
CA THR A 443 15.93 11.82 -18.72
C THR A 443 14.42 11.70 -18.93
N PHE A 444 14.01 10.76 -19.77
CA PHE A 444 12.62 10.46 -20.09
C PHE A 444 12.33 8.98 -19.91
N THR A 445 11.17 8.65 -19.38
CA THR A 445 10.73 7.27 -19.17
C THR A 445 9.65 6.90 -20.17
N VAL A 446 9.95 5.94 -21.04
CA VAL A 446 8.96 5.29 -21.89
C VAL A 446 8.31 4.15 -21.11
N ILE A 447 6.99 4.21 -20.93
CA ILE A 447 6.20 3.18 -20.25
C ILE A 447 5.51 2.32 -21.31
N THR A 448 5.94 1.07 -21.47
CA THR A 448 5.44 0.20 -22.54
C THR A 448 5.45 -1.26 -22.13
N THR A 449 4.43 -2.04 -22.49
CA THR A 449 4.44 -3.51 -22.31
C THR A 449 5.08 -4.25 -23.49
N LYS A 450 5.50 -3.55 -24.54
CA LYS A 450 6.14 -4.15 -25.71
C LYS A 450 7.62 -4.47 -25.42
N PRO A 451 8.18 -5.53 -26.02
CA PRO A 451 9.60 -5.85 -25.89
C PRO A 451 10.49 -4.85 -26.63
N THR A 452 9.99 -4.25 -27.72
CA THR A 452 10.67 -3.20 -28.47
C THR A 452 9.68 -2.09 -28.85
N VAL A 453 10.20 -0.87 -28.98
CA VAL A 453 9.45 0.32 -29.40
C VAL A 453 10.26 1.15 -30.40
N SER A 454 9.60 2.04 -31.13
CA SER A 454 10.32 3.14 -31.80
C SER A 454 10.28 4.36 -30.89
N ILE A 455 11.39 5.09 -30.79
CA ILE A 455 11.47 6.32 -29.99
C ILE A 455 11.95 7.48 -30.87
N ARG A 456 11.48 8.67 -30.55
CA ARG A 456 11.79 9.91 -31.25
C ARG A 456 12.25 10.96 -30.26
N MET A 457 13.47 11.44 -30.45
CA MET A 457 14.08 12.50 -29.66
C MET A 457 13.87 13.85 -30.34
N PHE A 458 13.50 14.88 -29.57
CA PHE A 458 13.38 16.26 -30.04
C PHE A 458 14.43 17.13 -29.37
N TYR A 459 15.25 17.82 -30.18
CA TYR A 459 16.30 18.71 -29.70
C TYR A 459 16.61 19.76 -30.76
N GLU A 460 16.82 21.02 -30.35
CA GLU A 460 17.11 22.14 -31.26
C GLU A 460 16.11 22.23 -32.43
N TYR A 461 14.82 22.08 -32.13
CA TYR A 461 13.70 22.09 -33.09
C TYR A 461 13.71 20.98 -34.14
N ALA A 462 14.68 20.07 -34.10
CA ALA A 462 14.76 18.90 -34.96
C ALA A 462 14.31 17.64 -34.21
N ASN A 463 14.13 16.55 -34.94
CA ASN A 463 13.88 15.26 -34.33
C ASN A 463 14.64 14.12 -35.01
N GLN A 464 15.03 13.14 -34.21
CA GLN A 464 15.66 11.90 -34.67
C GLN A 464 14.81 10.72 -34.20
N THR A 465 14.44 9.85 -35.12
CA THR A 465 13.69 8.62 -34.81
C THR A 465 14.59 7.41 -34.94
N VAL A 466 14.50 6.50 -33.97
CA VAL A 466 15.19 5.20 -33.99
C VAL A 466 14.16 4.10 -33.72
N HIS A 467 14.31 2.98 -34.41
CA HIS A 467 13.35 1.88 -34.41
C HIS A 467 13.91 0.67 -33.66
N ASN A 468 13.01 -0.22 -33.22
CA ASN A 468 13.33 -1.50 -32.59
C ASN A 468 14.21 -1.36 -31.33
N VAL A 469 14.01 -0.29 -30.56
CA VAL A 469 14.71 -0.10 -29.29
C VAL A 469 14.15 -1.07 -28.27
N THR A 470 15.02 -1.92 -27.72
CA THR A 470 14.68 -2.85 -26.64
C THR A 470 14.19 -2.07 -25.42
N ALA A 471 12.96 -2.37 -24.99
CA ALA A 471 12.39 -1.85 -23.76
C ALA A 471 12.67 -2.78 -22.57
N GLN A 472 12.03 -2.53 -21.42
CA GLN A 472 12.14 -3.33 -20.19
C GLN A 472 13.53 -3.27 -19.55
N ASN A 473 13.73 -2.42 -18.54
CA ASN A 473 15.01 -2.30 -17.82
C ASN A 473 16.20 -1.90 -18.72
N ASN A 474 15.94 -1.07 -19.73
CA ASN A 474 16.99 -0.66 -20.65
C ASN A 474 17.17 0.86 -20.66
N THR A 475 18.34 1.31 -21.12
CA THR A 475 18.62 2.72 -21.36
C THR A 475 19.00 2.89 -22.83
N TYR A 476 18.36 3.83 -23.51
CA TYR A 476 18.78 4.29 -24.83
C TYR A 476 19.30 5.72 -24.76
N THR A 477 20.50 5.92 -25.31
CA THR A 477 21.15 7.23 -25.34
C THR A 477 21.21 7.74 -26.76
N PHE A 478 20.57 8.89 -26.99
CA PHE A 478 20.85 9.70 -28.16
C PHE A 478 22.13 10.51 -27.93
N THR A 479 22.94 10.66 -28.97
CA THR A 479 24.17 11.45 -28.91
C THR A 479 24.14 12.46 -30.04
N THR A 480 24.28 13.75 -29.71
CA THR A 480 24.47 14.80 -30.73
C THR A 480 25.89 14.77 -31.30
N VAL A 481 26.06 15.44 -32.42
CA VAL A 481 27.39 15.75 -32.96
C VAL A 481 27.66 17.24 -32.80
N ASN A 482 28.92 17.60 -32.55
CA ASN A 482 29.35 18.98 -32.62
C ASN A 482 29.52 19.36 -34.10
N ALA A 483 28.45 19.86 -34.71
CA ALA A 483 28.47 20.29 -36.10
C ALA A 483 29.40 21.50 -36.25
N ALA A 484 30.26 21.48 -37.26
CA ALA A 484 31.18 22.57 -37.58
C ALA A 484 30.78 23.14 -38.94
N VAL A 485 30.36 24.41 -39.00
CA VAL A 485 30.09 25.10 -40.27
C VAL A 485 31.25 26.03 -40.58
N GLU A 486 31.93 25.79 -41.69
CA GLU A 486 33.14 26.50 -42.08
C GLU A 486 32.88 27.46 -43.25
N LEU A 487 33.45 28.66 -43.17
CA LEU A 487 33.59 29.60 -44.27
C LEU A 487 35.06 29.67 -44.69
N ARG A 488 35.33 29.24 -45.93
CA ARG A 488 36.67 29.22 -46.52
C ARG A 488 36.77 30.17 -47.70
N ASN A 489 37.94 30.77 -47.86
CA ASN A 489 38.26 31.56 -49.04
C ASN A 489 38.49 30.66 -50.27
N SER A 490 38.67 31.27 -51.45
CA SER A 490 38.89 30.55 -52.70
C SER A 490 40.18 29.71 -52.73
N SER A 491 41.14 29.97 -51.83
CA SER A 491 42.36 29.19 -51.64
C SER A 491 42.21 28.04 -50.63
N GLY A 492 41.01 27.87 -50.04
CA GLY A 492 40.71 26.83 -49.06
C GLY A 492 41.05 27.19 -47.61
N ASN A 493 41.50 28.42 -47.32
CA ASN A 493 41.82 28.86 -45.96
C ASN A 493 40.56 29.33 -45.22
N LEU A 494 40.46 29.07 -43.92
CA LEU A 494 39.40 29.63 -43.07
C LEU A 494 39.43 31.16 -43.09
N MET A 495 38.27 31.80 -43.06
CA MET A 495 38.15 33.26 -43.12
C MET A 495 37.90 33.87 -41.72
N PRO A 496 38.93 34.38 -41.02
CA PRO A 496 38.75 35.01 -39.72
C PRO A 496 38.24 36.46 -39.84
N ALA A 497 37.43 36.88 -38.85
CA ALA A 497 37.29 38.29 -38.52
C ALA A 497 38.61 38.78 -37.89
N PRO A 498 39.10 40.01 -38.13
CA PRO A 498 38.39 41.19 -38.67
C PRO A 498 38.67 41.49 -40.16
N SER A 499 39.38 40.62 -40.88
CA SER A 499 39.76 40.84 -42.29
C SER A 499 38.61 40.67 -43.30
N GLY A 500 37.43 40.24 -42.86
CA GLY A 500 36.18 40.17 -43.61
C GLY A 500 34.98 40.11 -42.66
N ASP A 501 33.78 40.37 -43.18
CA ASP A 501 32.53 40.21 -42.42
C ASP A 501 32.40 38.78 -41.86
N GLN A 502 31.88 38.64 -40.65
CA GLN A 502 31.59 37.31 -40.09
C GLN A 502 30.49 36.63 -40.91
N GLY A 503 30.72 35.37 -41.30
CA GLY A 503 29.66 34.56 -41.92
C GLY A 503 28.56 34.28 -40.90
N THR A 504 27.30 34.56 -41.24
CA THR A 504 26.15 34.18 -40.41
C THR A 504 25.58 32.86 -40.89
N VAL A 505 25.35 31.93 -39.97
CA VAL A 505 24.93 30.57 -40.29
C VAL A 505 23.52 30.31 -39.77
N GLN A 506 22.70 29.68 -40.60
CA GLN A 506 21.40 29.16 -40.22
C GLN A 506 21.29 27.67 -40.58
N TYR A 507 20.38 26.96 -39.92
CA TYR A 507 20.01 25.58 -40.28
C TYR A 507 18.49 25.45 -40.31
N TYR A 508 17.96 24.57 -41.14
CA TYR A 508 16.52 24.37 -41.29
C TYR A 508 16.02 23.26 -40.37
N ALA A 509 15.11 23.62 -39.46
CA ALA A 509 14.40 22.71 -38.55
C ALA A 509 12.98 23.27 -38.32
N ASP A 510 12.04 22.82 -39.17
CA ASP A 510 10.70 23.38 -39.45
C ASP A 510 10.66 24.85 -39.92
N ALA A 511 11.68 25.64 -39.56
CA ALA A 511 11.96 26.99 -40.01
C ALA A 511 13.48 27.19 -40.02
N TRP A 512 13.94 28.29 -40.64
CA TRP A 512 15.34 28.70 -40.55
C TRP A 512 15.67 29.15 -39.12
N ARG A 513 16.54 28.38 -38.45
CA ARG A 513 17.04 28.62 -37.10
C ARG A 513 18.43 29.22 -37.15
N SER A 514 18.75 30.09 -36.20
CA SER A 514 20.10 30.64 -36.07
C SER A 514 21.06 29.55 -35.59
N PHE A 515 22.12 29.29 -36.36
CA PHE A 515 23.21 28.42 -35.93
C PHE A 515 24.24 29.21 -35.10
N GLY A 516 24.56 30.42 -35.58
CA GLY A 516 25.52 31.35 -34.97
C GLY A 516 26.24 32.18 -36.04
N THR A 517 27.33 32.84 -35.66
CA THR A 517 28.28 33.46 -36.59
C THR A 517 29.62 32.76 -36.52
N THR A 518 30.38 32.76 -37.62
CA THR A 518 31.71 32.15 -37.65
C THR A 518 32.69 32.97 -36.81
N SER A 519 33.47 32.29 -35.97
CA SER A 519 34.67 32.82 -35.31
C SER A 519 35.89 32.12 -35.90
N ASN A 520 36.87 32.87 -36.40
CA ASN A 520 38.00 32.32 -37.15
C ASN A 520 37.60 31.39 -38.30
N GLY A 521 36.49 31.71 -38.98
CA GLY A 521 35.97 30.96 -40.13
C GLY A 521 35.16 29.72 -39.76
N VAL A 522 34.91 29.43 -38.48
CA VAL A 522 34.10 28.25 -38.06
C VAL A 522 33.03 28.64 -37.04
N ALA A 523 31.84 28.05 -37.16
CA ALA A 523 30.81 28.07 -36.13
C ALA A 523 30.56 26.63 -35.65
N TYR A 524 30.29 26.46 -34.36
CA TYR A 524 30.01 25.16 -33.75
C TYR A 524 28.62 25.10 -33.11
N LYS A 525 27.95 23.94 -33.20
CA LYS A 525 26.69 23.69 -32.49
C LYS A 525 26.46 22.20 -32.30
N GLU A 526 26.01 21.81 -31.11
CA GLU A 526 25.48 20.46 -30.89
C GLU A 526 24.13 20.32 -31.62
N LEU A 527 24.02 19.32 -32.48
CA LEU A 527 22.79 19.01 -33.22
C LEU A 527 22.56 17.49 -33.26
N LEU A 528 21.30 17.07 -33.38
CA LEU A 528 20.99 15.65 -33.63
C LEU A 528 21.65 15.20 -34.95
N PRO A 529 22.26 14.01 -35.03
CA PRO A 529 22.96 13.52 -36.21
C PRO A 529 21.97 13.08 -37.30
N ILE A 530 21.44 14.04 -38.05
CA ILE A 530 20.51 13.83 -39.17
C ILE A 530 20.89 14.72 -40.36
N ASN A 531 20.15 14.62 -41.46
CA ASN A 531 20.29 15.51 -42.61
C ASN A 531 19.62 16.87 -42.36
N TYR A 532 20.39 17.96 -42.53
CA TYR A 532 19.90 19.34 -42.46
C TYR A 532 20.14 20.09 -43.76
N SER A 533 19.40 21.17 -43.96
CA SER A 533 19.79 22.27 -44.85
C SER A 533 20.48 23.36 -44.03
N PHE A 534 21.70 23.72 -44.39
CA PHE A 534 22.45 24.84 -43.82
C PHE A 534 22.43 26.02 -44.78
N ARG A 535 22.40 27.23 -44.25
CA ARG A 535 22.54 28.48 -45.02
C ARG A 535 23.70 29.29 -44.46
N MET A 536 24.66 29.59 -45.31
CA MET A 536 25.71 30.56 -45.05
C MET A 536 25.31 31.88 -45.70
N THR A 537 25.35 32.97 -44.93
CA THR A 537 25.29 34.31 -45.47
C THR A 537 26.60 35.02 -45.20
N TYR A 538 27.27 35.44 -46.26
CA TYR A 538 28.50 36.22 -46.22
C TYR A 538 28.39 37.34 -47.25
N GLU A 539 28.80 38.56 -46.89
CA GLU A 539 28.68 39.73 -47.78
C GLU A 539 27.23 39.91 -48.28
N TYR A 540 26.26 39.66 -47.40
CA TYR A 540 24.82 39.72 -47.67
C TYR A 540 24.32 38.76 -48.77
N ILE A 541 25.14 37.80 -49.19
CA ILE A 541 24.79 36.79 -50.19
C ILE A 541 24.49 35.48 -49.44
N PRO A 542 23.31 34.86 -49.63
CA PRO A 542 23.01 33.56 -49.04
C PRO A 542 23.35 32.40 -50.00
N ASN A 543 23.94 31.35 -49.45
CA ASN A 543 24.16 30.07 -50.12
C ASN A 543 23.68 28.92 -49.21
N ASP A 544 22.97 27.95 -49.78
CA ASP A 544 22.32 26.86 -49.06
C ASP A 544 22.97 25.53 -49.44
N LYS A 545 23.15 24.65 -48.47
CA LYS A 545 23.76 23.33 -48.65
C LYS A 545 23.04 22.31 -47.77
N GLN A 546 22.63 21.18 -48.36
CA GLN A 546 22.15 20.03 -47.59
C GLN A 546 23.30 19.11 -47.22
N GLN A 547 23.31 18.64 -45.97
CA GLN A 547 24.33 17.68 -45.51
C GLN A 547 23.81 16.84 -44.33
N ASP A 548 24.10 15.54 -44.39
CA ASP A 548 23.90 14.60 -43.30
C ASP A 548 25.09 14.62 -42.34
N ILE A 549 24.88 15.26 -41.20
CA ILE A 549 25.92 15.42 -40.18
C ILE A 549 26.15 14.16 -39.33
N SER A 550 25.38 13.08 -39.53
CA SER A 550 25.68 11.76 -38.96
C SER A 550 26.89 11.09 -39.61
N THR A 551 27.16 11.42 -40.88
CA THR A 551 28.26 10.85 -41.67
C THR A 551 29.48 11.77 -41.70
N ASN A 552 29.24 13.08 -41.74
CA ASN A 552 30.27 14.11 -41.71
C ASN A 552 29.72 15.38 -41.03
N SER A 553 30.17 15.66 -39.82
CA SER A 553 29.71 16.81 -39.03
C SER A 553 30.29 18.16 -39.49
N THR A 554 31.19 18.20 -40.48
CA THR A 554 31.80 19.42 -41.00
C THR A 554 31.15 19.88 -42.32
N VAL A 555 30.46 21.02 -42.29
CA VAL A 555 29.78 21.64 -43.42
C VAL A 555 30.58 22.82 -43.94
N THR A 556 31.28 22.63 -45.05
CA THR A 556 32.11 23.68 -45.66
C THR A 556 31.36 24.47 -46.73
N PHE A 557 31.45 25.80 -46.65
CA PHE A 557 31.13 26.77 -47.68
C PHE A 557 32.42 27.46 -48.15
N THR A 558 32.63 27.52 -49.45
CA THR A 558 33.83 28.13 -50.06
C THR A 558 33.41 29.31 -50.92
N THR A 559 34.05 30.46 -50.74
CA THR A 559 33.88 31.62 -51.62
C THR A 559 34.64 31.43 -52.93
N VAL A 560 34.35 32.30 -53.89
CA VAL A 560 35.16 32.49 -55.09
C VAL A 560 35.79 33.88 -55.02
N LEU A 561 37.06 33.98 -55.46
CA LEU A 561 37.70 35.28 -55.65
C LEU A 561 37.12 35.89 -56.92
N CYS A 562 36.12 36.75 -56.75
CA CYS A 562 35.51 37.48 -57.84
C CYS A 562 36.47 38.58 -58.30
N THR A 563 36.79 38.60 -59.59
CA THR A 563 37.67 39.60 -60.20
C THR A 563 36.84 40.45 -61.15
N LEU A 564 36.67 41.74 -60.84
CA LEU A 564 36.08 42.70 -61.76
C LEU A 564 37.17 43.38 -62.55
N LYS A 565 37.02 43.39 -63.88
CA LYS A 565 37.91 44.11 -64.80
C LYS A 565 37.10 45.14 -65.57
N VAL A 566 37.46 46.40 -65.42
CA VAL A 566 36.78 47.54 -66.06
C VAL A 566 37.69 48.13 -67.13
N THR A 567 37.17 48.27 -68.34
CA THR A 567 37.89 48.86 -69.49
C THR A 567 37.12 50.01 -70.11
N ASN A 568 37.83 50.90 -70.80
CA ASN A 568 37.23 51.96 -71.63
C ASN A 568 36.79 51.41 -73.01
N ALA A 569 36.23 52.28 -73.86
CA ALA A 569 35.76 51.90 -75.20
C ALA A 569 36.89 51.34 -76.10
N ASN A 570 38.14 51.67 -75.80
CA ASN A 570 39.35 51.22 -76.50
C ASN A 570 39.97 49.93 -75.90
N ASN A 571 39.26 49.25 -74.98
CA ASN A 571 39.74 48.08 -74.23
C ASN A 571 40.96 48.35 -73.33
N GLN A 572 41.27 49.61 -73.03
CA GLN A 572 42.32 49.96 -72.09
C GLN A 572 41.81 49.85 -70.64
N PRO A 573 42.65 49.42 -69.69
CA PRO A 573 42.27 49.33 -68.28
C PRO A 573 41.85 50.67 -67.69
N LEU A 574 40.80 50.67 -66.89
CA LEU A 574 40.26 51.88 -66.28
C LEU A 574 40.55 51.88 -64.79
N ALA A 575 41.54 52.66 -64.36
CA ALA A 575 41.89 52.85 -62.95
C ALA A 575 40.92 53.82 -62.25
N GLY A 576 40.54 53.50 -61.00
CA GLY A 576 39.64 54.33 -60.21
C GLY A 576 38.15 54.20 -60.55
N ALA A 577 37.75 53.18 -61.33
CA ALA A 577 36.34 52.88 -61.55
C ALA A 577 35.69 52.40 -60.25
N SER A 578 34.55 52.99 -59.88
CA SER A 578 33.75 52.52 -58.75
C SER A 578 33.01 51.25 -59.12
N THR A 579 33.15 50.21 -58.31
CA THR A 579 32.54 48.91 -58.56
C THR A 579 31.64 48.46 -57.41
N LYS A 580 30.49 47.89 -57.76
CA LYS A 580 29.48 47.40 -56.82
C LYS A 580 28.94 46.04 -57.26
N TYR A 581 28.38 45.28 -56.32
CA TYR A 581 27.51 44.14 -56.61
C TYR A 581 26.14 44.35 -55.96
N TYR A 582 25.11 43.73 -56.51
CA TYR A 582 23.75 43.77 -55.97
C TYR A 582 23.47 42.50 -55.19
N SER A 583 23.12 42.65 -53.91
CA SER A 583 22.54 41.60 -53.07
C SER A 583 21.12 42.00 -52.68
N THR A 584 20.90 42.42 -51.43
CA THR A 584 19.66 43.08 -50.97
C THR A 584 19.65 44.59 -51.28
N ALA A 585 20.83 45.13 -51.56
CA ALA A 585 21.08 46.49 -52.00
C ALA A 585 22.39 46.50 -52.80
N TRP A 586 22.71 47.61 -53.47
CA TRP A 586 24.03 47.81 -54.05
C TRP A 586 25.10 47.92 -52.95
N ARG A 587 26.07 47.02 -52.99
CA ARG A 587 27.20 46.92 -52.05
C ARG A 587 28.49 47.27 -52.76
N ASP A 588 29.33 48.07 -52.10
CA ASP A 588 30.62 48.49 -52.67
C ASP A 588 31.63 47.34 -52.65
N ILE A 589 32.31 47.15 -53.78
CA ILE A 589 33.50 46.28 -53.89
C ILE A 589 34.75 47.14 -53.65
N GLY A 590 34.79 48.32 -54.27
CA GLY A 590 35.90 49.26 -54.18
C GLY A 590 36.18 49.96 -55.50
N LEU A 591 37.37 50.57 -55.58
CA LEU A 591 37.88 51.17 -56.80
C LEU A 591 38.85 50.22 -57.51
N THR A 592 38.86 50.22 -58.84
CA THR A 592 39.85 49.47 -59.61
C THR A 592 41.26 50.04 -59.47
N ASN A 593 42.27 49.17 -59.49
CA ASN A 593 43.70 49.52 -59.48
C ASN A 593 44.18 50.04 -60.86
N SER A 594 45.49 50.27 -61.01
CA SER A 594 46.11 50.73 -62.28
C SER A 594 45.89 49.78 -63.47
N GLU A 595 45.59 48.51 -63.20
CA GLU A 595 45.29 47.49 -64.21
C GLU A 595 43.78 47.37 -64.48
N GLY A 596 42.97 48.29 -63.96
CA GLY A 596 41.52 48.26 -64.12
C GLY A 596 40.85 47.10 -63.39
N ILE A 597 41.54 46.50 -62.41
CA ILE A 597 41.10 45.30 -61.71
C ILE A 597 40.80 45.60 -60.25
N ILE A 598 39.79 44.92 -59.70
CA ILE A 598 39.54 44.81 -58.27
C ILE A 598 39.04 43.40 -57.96
N THR A 599 39.36 42.88 -56.79
CA THR A 599 38.95 41.55 -56.36
C THR A 599 38.20 41.57 -55.03
N LYS A 600 37.29 40.61 -54.84
CA LYS A 600 36.59 40.39 -53.57
C LYS A 600 36.17 38.93 -53.45
N GLU A 601 36.36 38.34 -52.27
CA GLU A 601 35.81 37.03 -51.96
C GLU A 601 34.29 37.16 -51.81
N LEU A 602 33.53 36.37 -52.55
CA LEU A 602 32.06 36.34 -52.50
C LEU A 602 31.59 34.89 -52.56
N LEU A 603 30.44 34.58 -51.96
CA LEU A 603 29.84 33.25 -52.14
C LEU A 603 29.45 33.04 -53.61
N PRO A 604 29.63 31.83 -54.16
CA PRO A 604 29.26 31.52 -55.54
C PRO A 604 27.75 31.71 -55.72
N LYS A 605 27.38 32.69 -56.57
CA LYS A 605 26.01 33.08 -56.83
C LYS A 605 25.91 33.84 -58.16
N ASN A 606 24.74 33.79 -58.79
CA ASN A 606 24.37 34.74 -59.83
C ASN A 606 24.08 36.12 -59.23
N LEU A 607 24.90 37.12 -59.55
CA LEU A 607 24.83 38.48 -59.03
C LEU A 607 24.83 39.50 -60.17
N SER A 608 24.31 40.70 -59.90
CA SER A 608 24.47 41.86 -60.77
C SER A 608 25.62 42.73 -60.28
N PHE A 609 26.54 43.08 -61.18
CA PHE A 609 27.69 43.93 -60.92
C PHE A 609 27.52 45.27 -61.63
N ARG A 610 27.99 46.35 -61.03
CA ARG A 610 27.97 47.70 -61.60
C ARG A 610 29.38 48.26 -61.61
N ALA A 611 29.80 48.85 -62.72
CA ALA A 611 30.97 49.70 -62.80
C ALA A 611 30.56 51.13 -63.17
N SER A 612 31.19 52.12 -62.56
CA SER A 612 30.95 53.55 -62.86
C SER A 612 32.27 54.34 -62.88
N TYR A 613 32.39 55.27 -63.83
CA TYR A 613 33.52 56.20 -63.93
C TYR A 613 33.05 57.55 -64.48
N GLY A 614 33.22 58.62 -63.71
CA GLY A 614 32.57 59.90 -63.98
C GLY A 614 31.05 59.74 -64.07
N ASN A 615 30.46 60.10 -65.21
CA ASN A 615 29.02 59.97 -65.47
C ASN A 615 28.64 58.66 -66.19
N ALA A 616 29.61 57.81 -66.58
CA ALA A 616 29.33 56.54 -67.24
C ALA A 616 29.07 55.44 -66.22
N THR A 617 28.03 54.62 -66.44
CA THR A 617 27.69 53.48 -65.58
C THR A 617 27.19 52.31 -66.43
N LYS A 618 27.49 51.07 -66.01
CA LYS A 618 27.01 49.85 -66.67
C LYS A 618 26.85 48.72 -65.68
N ASP A 619 25.76 47.98 -65.85
CA ASP A 619 25.45 46.78 -65.08
C ASP A 619 25.71 45.51 -65.90
N LYS A 620 26.10 44.43 -65.23
CA LYS A 620 26.30 43.11 -65.81
C LYS A 620 25.90 42.03 -64.82
N GLN A 621 25.01 41.12 -65.22
CA GLN A 621 24.67 39.95 -64.42
C GLN A 621 25.62 38.79 -64.76
N GLN A 622 26.12 38.09 -63.75
CA GLN A 622 27.01 36.94 -63.93
C GLN A 622 26.96 35.98 -62.73
N ASP A 623 26.97 34.68 -63.04
CA ASP A 623 27.19 33.64 -62.05
C ASP A 623 28.68 33.44 -61.80
N ILE A 624 29.14 34.00 -60.68
CA ILE A 624 30.54 33.91 -60.28
C ILE A 624 30.95 32.52 -59.77
N GLY A 625 29.99 31.62 -59.53
CA GLY A 625 30.26 30.20 -59.28
C GLY A 625 30.66 29.43 -60.54
N VAL A 626 30.26 29.91 -61.73
CA VAL A 626 30.64 29.32 -63.02
C VAL A 626 31.86 30.03 -63.62
N ASN A 627 31.90 31.35 -63.55
CA ASN A 627 33.04 32.15 -64.00
C ASN A 627 33.22 33.37 -63.09
N SER A 628 34.33 33.41 -62.33
CA SER A 628 34.59 34.47 -61.36
C SER A 628 35.18 35.76 -61.97
N LEU A 629 35.50 35.80 -63.27
CA LEU A 629 35.99 36.99 -63.98
C LEU A 629 34.82 37.77 -64.60
N VAL A 630 34.54 38.95 -64.05
CA VAL A 630 33.48 39.85 -64.50
C VAL A 630 34.07 41.04 -65.27
N GLU A 631 34.03 40.97 -66.60
CA GLU A 631 34.50 42.06 -67.46
C GLU A 631 33.37 43.03 -67.82
N ILE A 632 33.57 44.34 -67.56
CA ILE A 632 32.62 45.42 -67.86
C ILE A 632 33.34 46.53 -68.64
N GLN A 633 32.95 46.74 -69.89
CA GLN A 633 33.43 47.87 -70.70
C GLN A 633 32.50 49.08 -70.55
N LEU A 634 33.05 50.23 -70.16
CA LEU A 634 32.35 51.53 -70.08
C LEU A 634 32.60 52.35 -71.35
N ASN A 635 31.58 53.08 -71.80
CA ASN A 635 31.67 53.97 -72.95
C ASN A 635 32.28 55.32 -72.54
N VAL A 636 33.56 55.29 -72.19
CA VAL A 636 34.41 56.46 -71.95
C VAL A 636 35.64 56.38 -72.86
N PRO A 637 36.25 57.51 -73.23
CA PRO A 637 37.42 57.56 -74.13
C PRO A 637 38.60 56.69 -73.68
#